data_AF-A0A3S4HZ84-F1
#
_entry.id   AF-A0A3S4HZ84-F1
#
_cell.length_a   1.000
_cell.length_b   1.000
_cell.length_c   1.000
_cell.angle_alpha   90.00
_cell.angle_beta   90.00
_cell.angle_gamma   90.00
#
_symmetry.space_group_name_H-M   'P 1'
#
loop_
_entity.id
_entity.type
_entity.pdbx_description
1 polymer ?
#
loop_
_entity_poly.entity_id
_entity_poly.type
_entity_poly.pdbx_seq_one_letter_code
_entity_poly.pdbx_strand_id
1 'polypeptide(L)'
;MACCHDDLLLIVRGNKLTKAQENAAWLTALAQRAVQVSCQTPEYAQLPRWLAARAKQHQLQLDDAASQLLCYCYEGNLLALAQALERLALLWPDGKLTLPRVEQAVNDAAHFTPYHWVDALLAGKSKRVLHVLQQLRLEGCEPAILLRTLQRELLLLVTLKRQATHTPLRSLFDKHRVWQNRRQLLSDALTAPERGNSCARR
;
A
#
# COMPACT_ATOMS: atom_id res chain seq x y z
N MET A 1 36.25 -18.41 -11.45
CA MET A 1 35.01 -17.61 -11.24
C MET A 1 35.14 -16.31 -12.00
N ALA A 2 35.04 -16.37 -13.33
CA ALA A 2 35.30 -15.25 -14.23
C ALA A 2 34.01 -14.91 -14.98
N CYS A 3 33.23 -13.93 -14.51
CA CYS A 3 32.04 -13.48 -15.24
C CYS A 3 31.77 -11.97 -15.23
N CYS A 4 32.63 -11.14 -14.65
CA CYS A 4 32.48 -9.68 -14.77
C CYS A 4 33.76 -9.09 -15.36
N HIS A 5 33.81 -9.12 -16.69
CA HIS A 5 34.71 -8.30 -17.50
C HIS A 5 34.27 -6.84 -17.36
N ASP A 6 35.21 -5.89 -17.28
CA ASP A 6 34.88 -4.48 -17.02
C ASP A 6 34.04 -3.84 -18.16
N ASP A 7 34.10 -4.42 -19.35
CA ASP A 7 33.28 -4.01 -20.52
C ASP A 7 31.84 -4.57 -20.52
N LEU A 8 31.46 -5.42 -19.55
CA LEU A 8 30.13 -6.01 -19.47
C LEU A 8 29.36 -5.51 -18.24
N LEU A 9 28.34 -4.69 -18.48
CA LEU A 9 27.42 -4.21 -17.44
C LEU A 9 26.20 -5.15 -17.30
N LEU A 10 26.13 -5.87 -16.18
CA LEU A 10 24.99 -6.72 -15.84
C LEU A 10 23.91 -5.94 -15.08
N ILE A 11 22.67 -5.98 -15.57
CA ILE A 11 21.50 -5.44 -14.88
C ILE A 11 20.47 -6.56 -14.69
N VAL A 12 20.06 -6.78 -13.44
CA VAL A 12 19.02 -7.76 -13.08
C VAL A 12 17.85 -7.02 -12.46
N ARG A 13 16.64 -7.24 -12.99
CA ARG A 13 15.39 -6.65 -12.49
C ARG A 13 14.41 -7.74 -12.09
N GLY A 14 13.83 -7.63 -10.90
CA GLY A 14 12.82 -8.55 -10.40
C GLY A 14 12.14 -8.03 -9.14
N ASN A 15 11.21 -8.83 -8.63
CA ASN A 15 10.54 -8.56 -7.37
C ASN A 15 11.48 -8.84 -6.18
N LYS A 16 11.03 -8.51 -4.97
CA LYS A 16 11.76 -8.82 -3.74
C LYS A 16 12.09 -10.31 -3.69
N LEU A 17 13.37 -10.63 -3.53
CA LEU A 17 13.84 -11.98 -3.35
C LEU A 17 13.50 -12.47 -1.94
N THR A 18 13.23 -13.77 -1.82
CA THR A 18 13.13 -14.41 -0.51
C THR A 18 14.52 -14.58 0.09
N LYS A 19 14.63 -14.69 1.43
CA LYS A 19 15.93 -14.94 2.09
C LYS A 19 16.68 -16.17 1.53
N ALA A 20 15.94 -17.20 1.12
CA ALA A 20 16.54 -18.38 0.50
C ALA A 20 17.14 -18.07 -0.89
N GLN A 21 16.48 -17.23 -1.68
CA GLN A 21 16.99 -16.77 -2.98
C GLN A 21 18.14 -15.77 -2.82
N GLU A 22 18.12 -14.93 -1.78
CA GLU A 22 19.21 -14.01 -1.45
C GLU A 22 20.51 -14.76 -1.11
N ASN A 23 20.39 -15.93 -0.48
CA ASN A 23 21.51 -16.80 -0.13
C ASN A 23 21.95 -17.75 -1.27
N ALA A 24 21.36 -17.62 -2.46
CA ALA A 24 21.77 -18.44 -3.60
C ALA A 24 23.18 -18.08 -4.06
N ALA A 25 24.01 -19.09 -4.34
CA ALA A 25 25.44 -18.92 -4.64
C ALA A 25 25.74 -17.91 -5.75
N TRP A 26 24.90 -17.84 -6.78
CA TRP A 26 25.06 -16.88 -7.89
C TRP A 26 24.87 -15.43 -7.42
N LEU A 27 23.93 -15.18 -6.51
CA LEU A 27 23.67 -13.83 -6.00
C LEU A 27 24.74 -13.42 -4.99
N THR A 28 25.19 -14.34 -4.13
CA THR A 28 26.27 -14.07 -3.18
C THR A 28 27.59 -13.75 -3.90
N ALA A 29 27.88 -14.43 -5.01
CA ALA A 29 29.03 -14.15 -5.84
C ALA A 29 28.96 -12.76 -6.51
N LEU A 30 27.76 -12.34 -6.93
CA LEU A 30 27.54 -11.01 -7.50
C LEU A 30 27.56 -9.90 -6.44
N ALA A 31 27.07 -10.17 -5.23
CA ALA A 31 26.92 -9.17 -4.17
C ALA A 31 28.24 -8.45 -3.79
N GLN A 32 29.40 -9.08 -4.02
CA GLN A 32 30.71 -8.46 -3.77
C GLN A 32 31.05 -7.32 -4.75
N ARG A 33 30.51 -7.37 -5.99
CA ARG A 33 30.79 -6.38 -7.05
C ARG A 33 29.54 -5.65 -7.53
N ALA A 34 28.35 -6.06 -7.09
CA ALA A 34 27.07 -5.50 -7.50
C ALA A 34 26.54 -4.46 -6.50
N VAL A 35 25.84 -3.46 -7.02
CA VAL A 35 25.06 -2.52 -6.21
C VAL A 35 23.60 -2.97 -6.21
N GLN A 36 23.04 -3.21 -5.03
CA GLN A 36 21.63 -3.53 -4.88
C GLN A 36 20.81 -2.27 -4.61
N VAL A 37 19.77 -2.04 -5.42
CA VAL A 37 18.83 -0.93 -5.25
C VAL A 37 17.45 -1.48 -4.92
N SER A 38 16.85 -1.01 -3.82
CA SER A 38 15.51 -1.41 -3.41
C SER A 38 14.45 -0.55 -4.09
N CYS A 39 13.64 -1.16 -4.95
CA CYS A 39 12.55 -0.50 -5.68
C CYS A 39 11.17 -0.85 -5.11
N GLN A 40 11.05 -0.91 -3.78
CA GLN A 40 9.76 -1.17 -3.12
C GLN A 40 8.89 0.09 -3.14
N THR A 41 7.60 -0.08 -3.46
CA THR A 41 6.61 0.99 -3.35
C THR A 41 6.51 1.44 -1.89
N PRO A 42 6.61 2.75 -1.59
CA PRO A 42 6.48 3.24 -0.23
C PRO A 42 5.06 2.99 0.28
N GLU A 43 4.97 2.61 1.55
CA GLU A 43 3.68 2.52 2.24
C GLU A 43 3.05 3.91 2.36
N TYR A 44 1.73 3.97 2.59
CA TYR A 44 0.97 5.21 2.72
C TYR A 44 1.61 6.22 3.69
N ALA A 45 2.18 5.76 4.81
CA ALA A 45 2.85 6.61 5.78
C ALA A 45 4.13 7.27 5.26
N GLN A 46 4.82 6.64 4.29
CA GLN A 46 6.08 7.12 3.71
C GLN A 46 5.87 7.88 2.39
N LEU A 47 4.68 7.73 1.77
CA LEU A 47 4.34 8.33 0.49
C LEU A 47 4.49 9.86 0.47
N PRO A 48 4.04 10.64 1.49
CA PRO A 48 4.22 12.10 1.50
C PRO A 48 5.68 12.52 1.46
N ARG A 49 6.56 11.76 2.11
CA ARG A 49 8.01 12.03 2.09
C ARG A 49 8.60 11.78 0.71
N TRP A 50 8.20 10.70 0.06
CA TRP A 50 8.61 10.40 -1.31
C TRP A 50 8.13 11.50 -2.27
N LEU A 51 6.87 11.92 -2.13
CA LEU A 51 6.26 13.00 -2.91
C LEU A 51 7.04 14.31 -2.76
N ALA A 52 7.33 14.71 -1.53
CA ALA A 52 8.09 15.93 -1.25
C ALA A 52 9.51 15.90 -1.84
N ALA A 53 10.19 14.75 -1.77
CA ALA A 53 11.51 14.57 -2.38
C ALA A 53 11.44 14.68 -3.91
N ARG A 54 10.44 14.04 -4.53
CA ARG A 54 10.25 14.07 -5.99
C ARG A 54 9.86 15.47 -6.48
N ALA A 55 8.96 16.15 -5.78
CA ALA A 55 8.55 17.51 -6.12
C ALA A 55 9.72 18.50 -6.11
N LYS A 56 10.64 18.38 -5.14
CA LYS A 56 11.87 19.19 -5.11
C LYS A 56 12.75 18.98 -6.34
N GLN A 57 12.82 17.77 -6.90
CA GLN A 57 13.57 17.50 -8.14
C GLN A 57 12.99 18.26 -9.35
N HIS A 58 11.68 18.50 -9.34
CA HIS A 58 10.97 19.28 -10.36
C HIS A 58 10.81 20.76 -9.98
N GLN A 59 11.51 21.24 -8.93
CA GLN A 59 11.45 22.64 -8.45
C GLN A 59 10.02 23.08 -8.04
N LEU A 60 9.21 22.13 -7.60
CA LEU A 60 7.84 22.37 -7.16
C LEU A 60 7.76 22.61 -5.65
N GLN A 61 6.92 23.55 -5.26
CA GLN A 61 6.52 23.85 -3.89
C GLN A 61 5.08 23.37 -3.68
N LEU A 62 4.91 22.31 -2.89
CA LEU A 62 3.60 21.73 -2.57
C LEU A 62 3.13 22.22 -1.22
N ASP A 63 1.88 22.69 -1.16
CA ASP A 63 1.17 22.89 0.10
C ASP A 63 0.86 21.52 0.75
N ASP A 64 0.79 21.47 2.07
CA ASP A 64 0.51 20.21 2.80
C ASP A 64 -0.83 19.59 2.39
N ALA A 65 -1.86 20.41 2.16
CA ALA A 65 -3.16 19.92 1.71
C ALA A 65 -3.11 19.36 0.28
N ALA A 66 -2.35 19.98 -0.61
CA ALA A 66 -2.14 19.49 -1.97
C ALA A 66 -1.34 18.17 -1.97
N SER A 67 -0.34 18.07 -1.09
CA SER A 67 0.44 16.85 -0.89
C SER A 67 -0.44 15.68 -0.42
N GLN A 68 -1.33 15.93 0.53
CA GLN A 68 -2.29 14.92 1.01
C GLN A 68 -3.25 14.47 -0.09
N LEU A 69 -3.78 15.42 -0.89
CA LEU A 69 -4.67 15.10 -2.00
C LEU A 69 -3.98 14.22 -3.05
N LEU A 70 -2.74 14.54 -3.43
CA LEU A 70 -1.95 13.73 -4.36
C LEU A 70 -1.65 12.34 -3.81
N CYS A 71 -1.31 12.24 -2.52
CA CYS A 71 -1.08 10.94 -1.87
C CYS A 71 -2.35 10.08 -1.86
N TYR A 72 -3.53 10.70 -1.72
CA TYR A 72 -4.80 10.00 -1.77
C TYR A 72 -5.15 9.52 -3.19
N CYS A 73 -5.11 10.41 -4.18
CA CYS A 73 -5.52 10.12 -5.55
C CYS A 73 -4.58 9.18 -6.31
N TYR A 74 -3.34 9.02 -5.87
CA TYR A 74 -2.33 8.18 -6.52
C TYR A 74 -1.74 7.13 -5.58
N GLU A 75 -2.45 6.80 -4.50
CA GLU A 75 -2.01 5.75 -3.56
C GLU A 75 -1.72 4.45 -4.32
N GLY A 76 -0.56 3.84 -4.07
CA GLY A 76 -0.15 2.60 -4.73
C GLY A 76 0.27 2.74 -6.20
N ASN A 77 0.15 3.93 -6.81
CA ASN A 77 0.49 4.18 -8.21
C ASN A 77 1.55 5.30 -8.35
N LEU A 78 2.80 4.97 -8.01
CA LEU A 78 3.91 5.93 -8.08
C LEU A 78 4.20 6.44 -9.50
N LEU A 79 3.93 5.63 -10.52
CA LEU A 79 4.14 6.03 -11.91
C LEU A 79 3.18 7.16 -12.27
N ALA A 80 1.88 6.99 -11.99
CA ALA A 80 0.90 8.03 -12.23
C ALA A 80 1.18 9.28 -11.38
N LEU A 81 1.66 9.12 -10.14
CA LEU A 81 2.05 10.25 -9.29
C LEU A 81 3.24 11.03 -9.87
N ALA A 82 4.27 10.34 -10.37
CA ALA A 82 5.42 10.98 -11.03
C ALA A 82 5.00 11.73 -12.31
N GLN A 83 4.17 11.09 -13.14
CA GLN A 83 3.62 11.72 -14.35
C GLN A 83 2.72 12.91 -14.02
N ALA A 84 1.94 12.82 -12.93
CA ALA A 84 1.14 13.93 -12.44
C ALA A 84 2.04 15.11 -12.05
N LEU A 85 3.10 14.90 -11.27
CA LEU A 85 4.07 15.95 -10.93
C LEU A 85 4.69 16.62 -12.16
N GLU A 86 5.12 15.83 -13.15
CA GLU A 86 5.68 16.34 -14.39
C GLU A 86 4.66 17.21 -15.14
N ARG A 87 3.41 16.75 -15.24
CA ARG A 87 2.32 17.53 -15.84
C ARG A 87 1.99 18.81 -15.05
N LEU A 88 1.96 18.74 -13.72
CA LEU A 88 1.72 19.90 -12.85
C LEU A 88 2.84 20.95 -13.02
N ALA A 89 4.10 20.52 -13.20
CA ALA A 89 5.22 21.41 -13.47
C ALA A 89 5.09 22.16 -14.80
N LEU A 90 4.52 21.50 -15.82
CA LEU A 90 4.25 22.13 -17.12
C LEU A 90 3.05 23.10 -17.06
N LEU A 91 2.02 22.78 -16.26
CA LEU A 91 0.84 23.63 -16.10
C LEU A 91 1.12 24.91 -15.31
N TRP A 92 2.01 24.84 -14.32
CA TRP A 92 2.35 25.96 -13.44
C TRP A 92 3.87 26.20 -13.39
N PRO A 93 4.41 27.00 -14.32
CA PRO A 93 5.84 27.33 -14.37
C PRO A 93 6.35 28.11 -13.16
N ASP A 94 5.47 28.71 -12.36
CA ASP A 94 5.81 29.37 -11.10
C ASP A 94 6.16 28.36 -9.98
N GLY A 95 5.95 27.06 -10.23
CA GLY A 95 6.31 25.96 -9.34
C GLY A 95 5.44 25.83 -8.09
N LYS A 96 4.42 26.70 -7.91
CA LYS A 96 3.57 26.72 -6.71
C LYS A 96 2.34 25.85 -6.90
N LEU A 97 2.23 24.78 -6.11
CA LEU A 97 1.14 23.83 -6.15
C LEU A 97 0.27 23.97 -4.89
N THR A 98 -0.68 24.90 -4.98
CA THR A 98 -1.71 25.10 -3.97
C THR A 98 -2.84 24.08 -4.11
N LEU A 99 -3.60 23.85 -3.03
CA LEU A 99 -4.71 22.89 -3.04
C LEU A 99 -5.69 23.11 -4.22
N PRO A 100 -6.20 24.33 -4.50
CA PRO A 100 -7.16 24.54 -5.58
C PRO A 100 -6.59 24.23 -6.97
N ARG A 101 -5.29 24.51 -7.19
CA ARG A 101 -4.61 24.20 -8.46
C ARG A 101 -4.54 22.69 -8.67
N VAL A 102 -4.10 21.98 -7.64
CA VAL A 102 -3.97 20.52 -7.69
C VAL A 102 -5.33 19.86 -7.84
N GLU A 103 -6.35 20.32 -7.12
CA GLU A 103 -7.72 19.78 -7.20
C GLU A 103 -8.32 19.88 -8.61
N GLN A 104 -8.04 20.97 -9.34
CA GLN A 104 -8.53 21.15 -10.71
C GLN A 104 -7.82 20.28 -11.74
N ALA A 105 -6.57 19.87 -11.48
CA ALA A 105 -5.77 19.14 -12.46
C ALA A 105 -5.62 17.64 -12.15
N VAL A 106 -5.92 17.19 -10.94
CA VAL A 106 -5.72 15.79 -10.52
C VAL A 106 -6.90 14.92 -10.90
N ASN A 107 -6.57 13.70 -11.34
CA ASN A 107 -7.55 12.63 -11.54
C ASN A 107 -7.27 11.53 -10.51
N ASP A 108 -8.33 10.86 -10.07
CA ASP A 108 -8.24 9.70 -9.20
C ASP A 108 -7.74 8.48 -10.00
N ALA A 109 -6.52 8.03 -9.70
CA ALA A 109 -5.85 6.92 -10.37
C ALA A 109 -5.10 6.04 -9.35
N ALA A 110 -5.66 5.92 -8.15
CA ALA A 110 -5.12 5.12 -7.07
C ALA A 110 -5.23 3.63 -7.43
N HIS A 111 -4.16 2.88 -7.15
CA HIS A 111 -4.10 1.45 -7.41
C HIS A 111 -4.16 0.67 -6.11
N PHE A 112 -5.17 -0.20 -5.98
CA PHE A 112 -5.40 -0.95 -4.75
C PHE A 112 -5.39 -2.46 -4.96
N THR A 113 -4.97 -3.18 -3.92
CA THR A 113 -5.16 -4.62 -3.82
C THR A 113 -6.43 -4.93 -3.02
N PRO A 114 -7.04 -6.12 -3.19
CA PRO A 114 -8.14 -6.57 -2.34
C PRO A 114 -7.84 -6.51 -0.84
N TYR A 115 -6.57 -6.62 -0.44
CA TYR A 115 -6.17 -6.51 0.96
C TYR A 115 -6.33 -5.09 1.51
N HIS A 116 -6.09 -4.05 0.70
CA HIS A 116 -6.35 -2.67 1.12
C HIS A 116 -7.84 -2.42 1.43
N TRP A 117 -8.73 -3.11 0.71
CA TRP A 117 -10.17 -3.05 0.98
C TRP A 117 -10.52 -3.72 2.32
N VAL A 118 -9.98 -4.91 2.58
CA VAL A 118 -10.25 -5.62 3.84
C VAL A 118 -9.63 -4.90 5.04
N ASP A 119 -8.42 -4.37 4.91
CA ASP A 119 -7.81 -3.59 6.00
C ASP A 119 -8.62 -2.30 6.28
N ALA A 120 -9.18 -1.65 5.25
CA ALA A 120 -10.09 -0.51 5.44
C ALA A 120 -11.41 -0.90 6.14
N LEU A 121 -11.95 -2.09 5.84
CA LEU A 121 -13.13 -2.65 6.51
C LEU A 121 -12.85 -2.91 7.99
N LEU A 122 -11.74 -3.58 8.29
CA LEU A 122 -11.31 -3.91 9.66
C LEU A 122 -11.01 -2.65 10.48
N ALA A 123 -10.46 -1.61 9.86
CA ALA A 123 -10.24 -0.31 10.49
C ALA A 123 -11.52 0.54 10.67
N GLY A 124 -12.67 0.10 10.16
CA GLY A 124 -13.95 0.81 10.27
C GLY A 124 -14.03 2.13 9.47
N LYS A 125 -13.16 2.34 8.48
CA LYS A 125 -13.07 3.60 7.70
C LYS A 125 -14.00 3.56 6.49
N SER A 126 -15.32 3.72 6.71
CA SER A 126 -16.36 3.56 5.67
C SER A 126 -16.12 4.34 4.37
N LYS A 127 -15.69 5.61 4.46
CA LYS A 127 -15.37 6.43 3.26
C LYS A 127 -14.25 5.79 2.42
N ARG A 128 -13.20 5.30 3.08
CA ARG A 128 -12.08 4.62 2.40
C ARG A 128 -12.50 3.28 1.81
N VAL A 129 -13.35 2.52 2.51
CA VAL A 129 -13.90 1.25 2.00
C VAL A 129 -14.61 1.45 0.66
N LEU A 130 -15.48 2.47 0.57
CA LEU A 130 -16.23 2.77 -0.65
C LEU A 130 -15.31 3.22 -1.79
N HIS A 131 -14.34 4.08 -1.49
CA HIS A 131 -13.37 4.55 -2.47
C HIS A 131 -12.52 3.41 -3.04
N VAL A 132 -11.94 2.56 -2.17
CA VAL A 132 -11.14 1.40 -2.60
C VAL A 132 -11.99 0.42 -3.40
N LEU A 133 -13.23 0.16 -2.99
CA LEU A 133 -14.15 -0.72 -3.72
C LEU A 133 -14.48 -0.16 -5.12
N GLN A 134 -14.68 1.15 -5.24
CA GLN A 134 -14.92 1.80 -6.52
C GLN A 134 -13.72 1.66 -7.45
N GLN A 135 -12.50 1.88 -6.95
CA GLN A 135 -11.27 1.72 -7.72
C GLN A 135 -11.06 0.27 -8.16
N LEU A 136 -11.22 -0.70 -7.27
CA LEU A 136 -11.15 -2.13 -7.61
C LEU A 136 -12.16 -2.53 -8.69
N ARG A 137 -13.37 -1.92 -8.69
CA ARG A 137 -14.36 -2.13 -9.73
C ARG A 137 -13.93 -1.55 -11.07
N LEU A 138 -13.33 -0.35 -11.09
CA LEU A 138 -12.81 0.28 -12.31
C LEU A 138 -11.64 -0.49 -12.91
N GLU A 139 -10.80 -1.10 -12.07
CA GLU A 139 -9.70 -1.97 -12.49
C GLU A 139 -10.14 -3.37 -12.95
N GLY A 140 -11.45 -3.68 -12.90
CA GLY A 140 -11.98 -4.97 -13.32
C GLY A 140 -11.65 -6.12 -12.37
N CYS A 141 -11.44 -5.83 -11.07
CA CYS A 141 -11.20 -6.86 -10.08
C CYS A 141 -12.40 -7.81 -9.97
N GLU A 142 -12.17 -9.12 -10.08
CA GLU A 142 -13.22 -10.12 -9.99
C GLU A 142 -13.88 -10.14 -8.59
N PRO A 143 -15.22 -10.06 -8.50
CA PRO A 143 -15.93 -10.13 -7.22
C PRO A 143 -15.63 -11.39 -6.41
N ALA A 144 -15.33 -12.51 -7.09
CA ALA A 144 -14.98 -13.77 -6.44
C ALA A 144 -13.69 -13.67 -5.59
N ILE A 145 -12.70 -12.90 -6.07
CA ILE A 145 -11.45 -12.65 -5.34
C ILE A 145 -11.73 -11.81 -4.09
N LEU A 146 -12.56 -10.77 -4.22
CA LEU A 146 -12.96 -9.93 -3.09
C LEU A 146 -13.69 -10.74 -2.02
N LEU A 147 -14.68 -11.54 -2.42
CA LEU A 147 -15.43 -12.41 -1.51
C LEU A 147 -14.52 -13.39 -0.79
N ARG A 148 -13.63 -14.06 -1.51
CA ARG A 148 -12.71 -15.04 -0.90
C ARG A 148 -11.70 -14.38 0.04
N THR A 149 -11.23 -13.18 -0.29
CA THR A 149 -10.31 -12.42 0.57
C THR A 149 -11.02 -12.00 1.86
N LEU A 150 -12.24 -11.45 1.76
CA LEU A 150 -13.05 -11.09 2.92
C LEU A 150 -13.43 -12.31 3.77
N GLN A 151 -13.84 -13.41 3.14
CA GLN A 151 -14.23 -14.64 3.82
C GLN A 151 -13.11 -15.17 4.72
N ARG A 152 -11.87 -15.20 4.23
CA ARG A 152 -10.71 -15.66 5.01
C ARG A 152 -10.53 -14.84 6.29
N GLU A 153 -10.64 -13.52 6.17
CA GLU A 153 -10.46 -12.59 7.29
C GLU A 153 -11.62 -12.64 8.28
N LEU A 154 -12.87 -12.74 7.78
CA LEU A 154 -14.06 -12.85 8.62
C LEU A 154 -14.07 -14.17 9.42
N LEU A 155 -13.74 -15.29 8.77
CA LEU A 155 -13.66 -16.58 9.46
C LEU A 155 -12.54 -16.60 10.51
N LEU A 156 -11.41 -15.96 10.21
CA LEU A 156 -10.33 -15.77 11.18
C LEU A 156 -10.83 -14.96 12.39
N LEU A 157 -11.48 -13.82 12.16
CA LEU A 157 -12.06 -13.00 13.24
C LEU A 157 -13.06 -13.75 14.10
N VAL A 158 -13.99 -14.50 13.49
CA VAL A 158 -14.96 -15.32 14.22
C VAL A 158 -14.25 -16.37 15.09
N THR A 159 -13.23 -17.02 14.55
CA THR A 159 -12.43 -18.02 15.27
C THR A 159 -11.70 -17.39 16.45
N LEU A 160 -11.04 -16.24 16.23
CA LEU A 160 -10.33 -15.51 17.27
C LEU A 160 -11.29 -15.02 18.37
N LYS A 161 -12.45 -14.46 18.00
CA LYS A 161 -13.45 -13.97 18.96
C LYS A 161 -13.98 -15.09 19.86
N ARG A 162 -14.23 -16.28 19.32
CA ARG A 162 -14.67 -17.46 20.08
C ARG A 162 -13.59 -17.96 21.05
N GLN A 163 -12.33 -17.96 20.62
CA GLN A 163 -11.22 -18.47 21.43
C GLN A 163 -10.67 -17.45 22.43
N ALA A 164 -10.89 -16.15 22.20
CA ALA A 164 -10.44 -15.07 23.07
C ALA A 164 -11.02 -15.15 24.50
N THR A 165 -12.13 -15.87 24.70
CA THR A 165 -12.71 -16.13 26.03
C THR A 165 -11.82 -17.03 26.90
N HIS A 166 -11.06 -17.93 26.28
CA HIS A 166 -10.28 -18.96 26.99
C HIS A 166 -8.77 -18.78 26.85
N THR A 167 -8.31 -18.01 25.87
CA THR A 167 -6.89 -17.88 25.56
C THR A 167 -6.56 -16.43 25.22
N PRO A 168 -5.44 -15.87 25.73
CA PRO A 168 -5.06 -14.49 25.43
C PRO A 168 -4.79 -14.30 23.93
N LEU A 169 -5.17 -13.13 23.40
CA LEU A 169 -5.10 -12.80 21.97
C LEU A 169 -3.70 -12.97 21.37
N ARG A 170 -2.63 -12.69 22.13
CA ARG A 170 -1.25 -12.83 21.66
C ARG A 170 -0.93 -14.27 21.23
N SER A 171 -1.26 -15.25 22.07
CA SER A 171 -1.04 -16.67 21.78
C SER A 171 -1.89 -17.15 20.61
N LEU A 172 -3.11 -16.61 20.46
CA LEU A 172 -3.97 -16.91 19.33
C LEU A 172 -3.41 -16.38 18.01
N PHE A 173 -2.86 -15.16 18.00
CA PHE A 173 -2.20 -14.60 16.82
C PHE A 173 -1.00 -15.43 16.39
N ASP A 174 -0.19 -15.93 17.33
CA ASP A 174 0.95 -16.80 17.03
C ASP A 174 0.47 -18.15 16.47
N LYS A 175 -0.55 -18.77 17.09
CA LYS A 175 -1.15 -20.04 16.65
C LYS A 175 -1.70 -19.95 15.22
N HIS A 176 -2.38 -18.86 14.88
CA HIS A 176 -2.93 -18.61 13.55
C HIS A 176 -1.95 -17.94 12.57
N ARG A 177 -0.67 -17.77 12.96
CA ARG A 177 0.39 -17.16 12.14
C ARG A 177 -0.01 -15.79 11.57
N VAL A 178 -0.68 -14.98 12.40
CA VAL A 178 -1.09 -13.62 12.03
C VAL A 178 0.15 -12.72 11.99
N TRP A 179 0.36 -12.10 10.84
CA TRP A 179 1.44 -11.13 10.61
C TRP A 179 1.39 -9.98 11.62
N GLN A 180 2.57 -9.59 12.12
CA GLN A 180 2.73 -8.56 13.17
C GLN A 180 1.96 -7.27 12.85
N ASN A 181 2.09 -6.79 11.62
CA ASN A 181 1.51 -5.53 11.15
C ASN A 181 -0.04 -5.52 11.18
N ARG A 182 -0.67 -6.70 11.23
CA ARG A 182 -2.14 -6.84 11.23
C ARG A 182 -2.71 -7.13 12.62
N ARG A 183 -1.87 -7.46 13.62
CA ARG A 183 -2.32 -7.81 14.98
C ARG A 183 -3.07 -6.66 15.64
N GLN A 184 -2.59 -5.43 15.49
CA GLN A 184 -3.27 -4.26 16.07
C GLN A 184 -4.65 -4.07 15.45
N LEU A 185 -4.70 -4.05 14.12
CA LEU A 185 -5.93 -3.84 13.36
C LEU A 185 -6.99 -4.95 13.61
N LEU A 186 -6.56 -6.20 13.76
CA LEU A 186 -7.45 -7.30 14.17
C LEU A 186 -7.89 -7.17 15.64
N SER A 187 -7.01 -6.73 16.53
CA SER A 187 -7.37 -6.48 17.94
C SER A 187 -8.43 -5.39 18.04
N ASP A 188 -8.25 -4.28 17.33
CA ASP A 188 -9.21 -3.18 17.28
C ASP A 188 -10.57 -3.67 16.77
N ALA A 189 -10.58 -4.45 15.68
CA ALA A 189 -11.80 -5.05 15.13
C ALA A 189 -12.50 -6.01 16.10
N LEU A 190 -11.75 -6.80 16.90
CA LEU A 190 -12.32 -7.71 17.90
C LEU A 190 -12.93 -6.97 19.10
N THR A 191 -12.40 -5.80 19.43
CA THR A 191 -12.92 -4.93 20.50
C THR A 191 -14.06 -4.03 20.05
N ALA A 192 -14.30 -3.90 18.74
CA ALA A 192 -15.40 -3.10 18.22
C ALA A 192 -16.75 -3.63 18.75
N PRO A 193 -17.62 -2.75 19.28
CA PRO A 193 -18.91 -3.18 19.79
C PRO A 193 -19.76 -3.76 18.65
N GLU A 194 -20.48 -4.85 18.94
CA GLU A 194 -21.41 -5.44 17.98
C GLU A 194 -22.50 -4.41 17.62
N ARG A 195 -22.38 -3.79 16.45
CA ARG A 195 -23.44 -2.94 15.88
C ARG A 195 -24.56 -3.81 15.28
N GLY A 196 -24.98 -4.83 16.02
CA GLY A 196 -25.89 -5.88 15.56
C GLY A 196 -27.36 -5.45 15.44
N ASN A 197 -27.77 -4.28 15.95
CA ASN A 197 -29.20 -3.95 16.06
C ASN A 197 -29.66 -2.62 15.43
N SER A 198 -28.79 -1.83 14.80
CA SER A 198 -29.20 -0.52 14.26
C SER A 198 -29.47 -0.50 12.75
N CYS A 199 -29.14 -1.56 12.00
CA CYS A 199 -29.35 -1.61 10.55
C CYS A 199 -30.69 -2.25 10.11
N ALA A 200 -31.46 -2.84 11.04
CA ALA A 200 -32.80 -3.38 10.78
C ALA A 200 -33.94 -2.37 11.05
N ARG A 201 -33.61 -1.10 11.32
CA ARG A 201 -34.58 0.00 11.47
C ARG A 201 -34.14 1.21 10.65
N ARG A 202 -34.34 1.15 9.33
CA ARG A 202 -34.62 2.29 8.46
C ARG A 202 -35.09 1.77 7.11
#